data_AF-D4ALD2-F1
#
_entry.id   AF-D4ALD2-F1
#
_cell.length_a   1.000
_cell.length_b   1.000
_cell.length_c   1.000
_cell.angle_alpha   90.00
_cell.angle_beta   90.00
_cell.angle_gamma   90.00
#
_symmetry.space_group_name_H-M   'P 1'
#
loop_
_entity.id
_entity.type
_entity.pdbx_description
1 polymer ?
#
loop_
_entity_poly.entity_id
_entity_poly.type
_entity_poly.pdbx_seq_one_letter_code
_entity_poly.pdbx_strand_id
1 'polypeptide(L)'
;MDSQTGSNNTAASLTNAPPPPSMAVDGSVVKSEPAEDLQMADSKDPESWDDERRLLTALCTLQQMHGRINQLRDLLPGRLLGPLKPIINQPPGCDKYQKTPQELYQELSQSVPSCMAEIEGLKSSWNSPEMTTILDRVDARLKDRNGEYPYMNNMWECDYEEALASLDQEEKKMEEMKSLQQDALEKQKLESTVGAWKDIVESFKSKNIPGISMQIIPSDETKKFCMDIQSVSTTFHVQMSSGIAGDNSETWHVSTGHQQNQSKLATEILGCIQSRQRQWDLQYLLVR
;
A
#
# COMPACT_ATOMS: atom_id res chain seq x y z
N MET A 1 27.13 42.33 49.30
CA MET A 1 28.27 43.12 48.79
C MET A 1 28.50 42.68 47.35
N ASP A 2 27.61 42.98 46.41
CA ASP A 2 27.20 44.29 45.87
C ASP A 2 28.29 45.01 45.10
N SER A 3 28.05 45.13 43.79
CA SER A 3 28.34 46.24 42.84
C SER A 3 28.44 45.58 41.44
N GLN A 4 27.46 45.64 40.50
CA GLN A 4 26.92 46.80 39.75
C GLN A 4 28.05 47.76 39.30
N THR A 5 28.16 48.29 38.09
CA THR A 5 27.26 48.57 36.94
C THR A 5 28.15 49.17 35.85
N GLY A 6 27.72 49.14 34.58
CA GLY A 6 28.47 49.88 33.55
C GLY A 6 27.97 49.76 32.12
N SER A 7 26.66 49.94 31.89
CA SER A 7 26.07 50.15 30.56
C SER A 7 26.67 51.37 29.84
N ASN A 8 26.70 51.36 28.50
CA ASN A 8 25.98 52.37 27.71
C ASN A 8 25.84 52.01 26.23
N ASN A 9 24.58 52.02 25.81
CA ASN A 9 24.07 52.09 24.44
C ASN A 9 24.09 53.53 23.93
N THR A 10 24.14 53.75 22.60
CA THR A 10 23.26 54.70 21.84
C THR A 10 23.56 54.58 20.33
N ALA A 11 22.61 54.11 19.52
CA ALA A 11 21.63 54.87 18.70
C ALA A 11 22.15 55.11 17.25
N ALA A 12 21.64 54.40 16.23
CA ALA A 12 20.38 54.60 15.49
C ALA A 12 20.47 55.69 14.41
N SER A 13 20.24 55.30 13.14
CA SER A 13 19.54 56.13 12.15
C SER A 13 19.00 55.29 11.00
N LEU A 14 17.69 55.44 10.78
CA LEU A 14 16.82 54.98 9.69
C LEU A 14 16.93 55.89 8.47
N THR A 15 16.64 55.37 7.27
CA THR A 15 15.94 56.08 6.16
C THR A 15 15.50 55.04 5.12
N ASN A 16 14.22 54.62 5.07
CA ASN A 16 13.07 55.18 4.32
C ASN A 16 13.20 55.21 2.77
N ALA A 17 12.28 54.48 2.12
CA ALA A 17 12.02 54.40 0.67
C ALA A 17 11.20 55.59 0.13
N PRO A 18 11.03 55.70 -1.21
CA PRO A 18 9.68 55.80 -1.78
C PRO A 18 9.45 55.08 -3.15
N PRO A 19 8.19 54.66 -3.49
CA PRO A 19 7.74 54.21 -4.82
C PRO A 19 6.84 55.29 -5.55
N PRO A 20 6.02 54.96 -6.59
CA PRO A 20 6.22 55.08 -8.05
C PRO A 20 5.32 56.16 -8.74
N PRO A 21 5.27 56.26 -10.09
CA PRO A 21 4.03 55.95 -10.86
C PRO A 21 4.33 55.40 -12.30
N SER A 22 3.43 55.05 -13.24
CA SER A 22 2.09 54.42 -13.36
C SER A 22 1.64 54.60 -14.84
N MET A 23 1.16 53.52 -15.51
CA MET A 23 0.18 53.44 -16.63
C MET A 23 0.51 53.87 -18.09
N ALA A 24 0.43 52.88 -19.01
CA ALA A 24 -0.33 52.85 -20.30
C ALA A 24 -0.03 51.49 -20.99
N VAL A 25 -0.89 50.47 -21.01
CA VAL A 25 -2.10 50.18 -21.84
C VAL A 25 -1.81 49.98 -23.34
N ASP A 26 -2.39 48.89 -23.86
CA ASP A 26 -2.57 48.40 -25.24
C ASP A 26 -1.40 47.66 -25.89
N GLY A 27 -1.54 46.47 -26.50
CA GLY A 27 -2.70 45.62 -26.76
C GLY A 27 -2.30 44.45 -27.68
N SER A 28 -3.07 43.35 -27.60
CA SER A 28 -3.34 42.38 -28.67
C SER A 28 -2.19 41.50 -29.25
N VAL A 29 -2.23 40.20 -28.97
CA VAL A 29 -2.65 39.13 -29.90
C VAL A 29 -2.19 37.78 -29.33
N VAL A 30 -3.19 36.94 -29.06
CA VAL A 30 -3.09 35.52 -28.75
C VAL A 30 -2.48 34.79 -29.95
N LYS A 31 -1.35 34.10 -29.75
CA LYS A 31 -0.95 32.97 -30.60
C LYS A 31 -0.95 31.73 -29.74
N SER A 32 -2.05 30.99 -29.80
CA SER A 32 -2.17 29.64 -29.28
C SER A 32 -1.48 28.69 -30.26
N GLU A 33 -0.39 28.06 -29.84
CA GLU A 33 0.10 26.80 -30.43
C GLU A 33 0.02 25.73 -29.34
N PRO A 34 -0.63 24.58 -29.61
CA PRO A 34 -0.83 23.55 -28.61
C PRO A 34 0.43 22.71 -28.41
N ALA A 35 0.62 22.30 -27.16
CA ALA A 35 1.67 21.43 -26.67
C ALA A 35 1.84 20.17 -27.54
N GLU A 36 3.02 20.03 -28.12
CA GLU A 36 3.50 18.75 -28.62
C GLU A 36 3.93 17.90 -27.41
N ASP A 37 3.30 16.72 -27.35
CA ASP A 37 3.91 15.47 -26.90
C ASP A 37 4.55 15.48 -25.51
N LEU A 38 3.71 15.25 -24.48
CA LEU A 38 4.14 14.55 -23.28
C LEU A 38 4.44 13.09 -23.64
N GLN A 39 5.55 12.87 -24.34
CA GLN A 39 6.29 11.63 -24.26
C GLN A 39 6.85 11.57 -22.84
N MET A 40 6.07 10.98 -21.94
CA MET A 40 6.59 10.35 -20.73
C MET A 40 7.47 9.20 -21.20
N ALA A 41 8.71 9.54 -21.53
CA ALA A 41 9.80 8.61 -21.71
C ALA A 41 10.03 7.94 -20.35
N ASP A 42 9.33 6.83 -20.11
CA ASP A 42 9.77 5.83 -19.13
C ASP A 42 10.94 5.07 -19.75
N SER A 43 12.04 5.79 -19.95
CA SER A 43 13.37 5.23 -20.15
C SER A 43 14.08 5.36 -18.80
N LYS A 44 13.54 4.71 -17.76
CA LYS A 44 14.30 4.49 -16.53
C LYS A 44 15.46 3.58 -16.88
N ASP A 45 16.67 4.14 -16.83
CA ASP A 45 17.89 3.35 -16.85
C ASP A 45 17.75 2.21 -15.83
N PRO A 46 17.96 0.93 -16.21
CA PRO A 46 17.83 -0.20 -15.30
C PRO A 46 18.86 -0.16 -14.15
N GLU A 47 19.73 0.85 -14.11
CA GLU A 47 20.75 1.10 -13.11
C GLU A 47 20.56 2.44 -12.37
N SER A 48 19.42 3.12 -12.54
CA SER A 48 19.13 4.33 -11.77
C SER A 48 18.92 3.96 -10.30
N TRP A 49 19.93 4.24 -9.48
CA TRP A 49 19.87 4.15 -8.02
C TRP A 49 19.08 5.30 -7.37
N ASP A 50 18.49 6.18 -8.19
CA ASP A 50 17.65 7.30 -7.75
C ASP A 50 16.24 6.84 -7.33
N ASP A 51 15.90 5.58 -7.56
CA ASP A 51 14.67 4.97 -7.07
C ASP A 51 14.81 4.62 -5.57
N GLU A 52 14.08 5.35 -4.73
CA GLU A 52 14.06 5.18 -3.27
C GLU A 52 13.74 3.75 -2.86
N ARG A 53 12.77 3.11 -3.54
CA ARG A 53 12.36 1.74 -3.25
C ARG A 53 13.52 0.78 -3.46
N ARG A 54 14.23 0.92 -4.58
CA ARG A 54 15.40 0.09 -4.90
C ARG A 54 16.51 0.27 -3.87
N LEU A 55 16.76 1.50 -3.42
CA LEU A 55 17.76 1.78 -2.39
C LEU A 55 17.39 1.12 -1.06
N LEU A 56 16.13 1.26 -0.61
CA LEU A 56 15.66 0.64 0.62
C LEU A 56 15.69 -0.89 0.54
N THR A 57 15.35 -1.48 -0.61
CA THR A 57 15.51 -2.92 -0.84
C THR A 57 16.96 -3.34 -0.69
N ALA A 58 17.91 -2.62 -1.31
CA ALA A 58 19.33 -2.94 -1.19
C ALA A 58 19.84 -2.84 0.27
N LEU A 59 19.41 -1.81 1.01
CA LEU A 59 19.75 -1.63 2.42
C LEU A 59 19.15 -2.74 3.30
N CYS A 60 17.90 -3.13 3.05
CA CYS A 60 17.25 -4.26 3.71
C CYS A 60 18.03 -5.57 3.46
N THR A 61 18.40 -5.85 2.21
CA THR A 61 19.19 -7.04 1.87
C THR A 61 20.54 -7.06 2.59
N LEU A 62 21.24 -5.92 2.67
CA LEU A 62 22.48 -5.80 3.44
C LEU A 62 22.27 -6.02 4.95
N GLN A 63 21.19 -5.47 5.52
CA GLN A 63 20.84 -5.64 6.92
C GLN A 63 20.54 -7.12 7.25
N GLN A 64 19.80 -7.81 6.38
CA GLN A 64 19.53 -9.24 6.51
C GLN A 64 20.81 -10.08 6.43
N MET A 65 21.74 -9.76 5.51
CA MET A 65 23.04 -10.44 5.44
C MET A 65 23.86 -10.23 6.70
N HIS A 66 23.91 -9.00 7.21
CA HIS A 66 24.59 -8.71 8.48
C HIS A 66 23.99 -9.54 9.63
N GLY A 67 22.66 -9.63 9.71
CA GLY A 67 21.96 -10.47 10.68
C GLY A 67 22.34 -11.95 10.58
N ARG A 68 22.35 -12.51 9.36
CA ARG A 68 22.78 -13.90 9.11
C ARG A 68 24.24 -14.14 9.49
N ILE A 69 25.13 -13.21 9.18
CA ILE A 69 26.55 -13.31 9.56
C ILE A 69 26.71 -13.33 11.08
N ASN A 70 26.00 -12.46 11.80
CA ASN A 70 26.05 -12.42 13.26
C ASN A 70 25.45 -13.69 13.86
N GLN A 71 24.32 -14.18 13.33
CA GLN A 71 23.73 -15.44 13.74
C GLN A 71 24.70 -16.62 13.58
N LEU A 72 25.43 -16.69 12.47
CA LEU A 72 26.45 -17.71 12.26
C LEU A 72 27.61 -17.55 13.24
N ARG A 73 28.10 -16.33 13.47
CA ARG A 73 29.21 -16.08 14.41
C ARG A 73 28.84 -16.45 15.85
N ASP A 74 27.63 -16.13 16.28
CA ASP A 74 27.20 -16.26 17.68
C ASP A 74 26.65 -17.66 17.98
N LEU A 75 25.81 -18.22 17.09
CA LEU A 75 25.08 -19.45 17.37
C LEU A 75 25.73 -20.70 16.79
N LEU A 76 26.47 -20.60 15.69
CA LEU A 76 27.06 -21.79 15.03
C LEU A 76 28.08 -22.51 15.93
N PRO A 77 29.03 -21.83 16.60
CA PRO A 77 29.96 -22.51 17.50
C PRO A 77 29.22 -23.23 18.64
N GLY A 78 28.18 -22.58 19.17
CA GLY A 78 27.35 -23.14 20.24
C GLY A 78 26.52 -24.37 19.81
N ARG A 79 26.08 -24.43 18.55
CA ARG A 79 25.35 -25.56 17.96
C ARG A 79 26.29 -26.72 17.65
N LEU A 80 27.45 -26.44 17.06
CA LEU A 80 28.48 -27.45 16.74
C LEU A 80 28.97 -28.18 18.00
N LEU A 81 29.19 -27.43 19.08
CA LEU A 81 29.64 -27.98 20.36
C LEU A 81 28.49 -28.36 21.29
N GLY A 82 27.24 -28.19 20.87
CA GLY A 82 26.03 -28.46 21.65
C GLY A 82 26.02 -29.84 22.32
N PRO A 83 26.31 -30.93 21.59
CA PRO A 83 26.35 -32.28 22.15
C PRO A 83 27.42 -32.47 23.24
N LEU A 84 28.51 -31.69 23.22
CA LEU A 84 29.61 -31.77 24.18
C LEU A 84 29.39 -30.93 25.45
N LYS A 85 28.50 -29.92 25.40
CA LYS A 85 28.23 -29.03 26.54
C LYS A 85 27.94 -29.76 27.86
N PRO A 86 27.14 -30.85 27.88
CA PRO A 86 26.83 -31.52 29.14
C PRO A 86 28.05 -32.25 29.74
N ILE A 87 29.02 -32.65 28.91
CA ILE A 87 30.26 -33.30 29.37
C ILE A 87 31.21 -32.25 29.95
N ILE A 88 31.36 -31.12 29.25
CA ILE A 88 32.26 -30.03 29.64
C ILE A 88 31.78 -29.34 30.92
N ASN A 89 30.47 -29.17 31.06
CA ASN A 89 29.87 -28.44 32.18
C ASN A 89 29.52 -29.33 33.38
N GLN A 90 29.97 -30.59 33.39
CA GLN A 90 29.67 -31.50 34.48
C GLN A 90 30.60 -31.29 35.68
N PRO A 91 30.05 -31.19 36.90
CA PRO A 91 30.87 -31.22 38.11
C PRO A 91 31.61 -32.55 38.21
N PRO A 92 32.89 -32.55 38.66
CA PRO A 92 33.62 -33.79 38.88
C PRO A 92 32.87 -34.69 39.87
N GLY A 93 32.69 -35.97 39.52
CA GLY A 93 31.98 -36.98 40.33
C GLY A 93 30.47 -37.12 40.06
N CYS A 94 29.95 -36.51 38.98
CA CYS A 94 28.55 -36.61 38.60
C CYS A 94 28.30 -37.69 37.52
N ASP A 95 27.83 -38.87 37.91
CA ASP A 95 27.52 -40.01 37.00
C ASP A 95 26.21 -39.83 36.18
N LYS A 96 25.74 -38.59 35.99
CA LYS A 96 24.44 -38.32 35.34
C LYS A 96 24.49 -38.33 33.81
N TYR A 97 25.67 -38.47 33.21
CA TYR A 97 25.78 -38.58 31.75
C TYR A 97 25.54 -40.00 31.27
N GLN A 98 24.36 -40.24 30.70
CA GLN A 98 23.94 -41.59 30.28
C GLN A 98 24.22 -41.89 28.79
N LYS A 99 24.74 -40.94 28.01
CA LYS A 99 25.00 -41.17 26.59
C LYS A 99 26.33 -41.86 26.38
N THR A 100 26.32 -42.89 25.56
CA THR A 100 27.53 -43.60 25.13
C THR A 100 28.36 -42.71 24.19
N PRO A 101 29.69 -42.93 24.10
CA PRO A 101 30.54 -42.23 23.13
C PRO A 101 30.05 -42.35 21.68
N GLN A 102 29.38 -43.47 21.35
CA GLN A 102 28.84 -43.72 20.02
C GLN A 102 27.64 -42.82 19.70
N GLU A 103 26.71 -42.66 20.64
CA GLU A 103 25.56 -41.76 20.51
C GLU A 103 26.01 -40.30 20.42
N LEU A 104 27.02 -39.92 21.20
CA LEU A 104 27.66 -38.60 21.14
C LEU A 104 28.27 -38.29 19.77
N TYR A 105 29.04 -39.25 19.22
CA TYR A 105 29.61 -39.12 17.89
C TYR A 105 28.51 -38.97 16.84
N GLN A 106 27.44 -39.74 16.95
CA GLN A 106 26.30 -39.66 16.04
C GLN A 106 25.64 -38.28 16.07
N GLU A 107 25.35 -37.72 17.26
CA GLU A 107 24.76 -36.38 17.39
C GLU A 107 25.67 -35.25 16.86
N LEU A 108 26.98 -35.35 17.10
CA LEU A 108 27.95 -34.43 16.52
C LEU A 108 27.98 -34.53 14.99
N SER A 109 28.01 -35.76 14.47
CA SER A 109 28.02 -36.01 13.02
C SER A 109 26.75 -35.52 12.32
N GLN A 110 25.61 -35.45 13.01
CA GLN A 110 24.37 -34.89 12.48
C GLN A 110 24.33 -33.35 12.55
N SER A 111 25.02 -32.75 13.53
CA SER A 111 25.06 -31.30 13.71
C SER A 111 25.91 -30.60 12.64
N VAL A 112 26.96 -31.27 12.15
CA VAL A 112 27.89 -30.72 11.15
C VAL A 112 27.21 -30.44 9.79
N PRO A 113 26.51 -31.39 9.14
CA PRO A 113 25.86 -31.15 7.85
C PRO A 113 24.86 -30.00 7.89
N SER A 114 24.10 -29.87 8.97
CA SER A 114 23.14 -28.77 9.16
C SER A 114 23.85 -27.40 9.20
N CYS A 115 24.93 -27.29 9.98
CA CYS A 115 25.73 -26.06 10.03
C CYS A 115 26.38 -25.74 8.67
N MET A 116 26.88 -26.76 7.97
CA MET A 116 27.47 -26.58 6.63
C MET A 116 26.44 -26.13 5.60
N ALA A 117 25.23 -26.67 5.64
CA ALA A 117 24.14 -26.25 4.76
C ALA A 117 23.77 -24.77 4.97
N GLU A 118 23.75 -24.30 6.21
CA GLU A 118 23.49 -22.89 6.54
C GLU A 118 24.60 -21.97 5.99
N ILE A 119 25.87 -22.37 6.13
CA ILE A 119 27.02 -21.63 5.57
C ILE A 119 26.96 -21.58 4.04
N GLU A 120 26.67 -22.71 3.39
CA GLU A 120 26.54 -22.75 1.92
C GLU A 120 25.33 -21.93 1.43
N GLY A 121 24.25 -21.88 2.20
CA GLY A 121 23.11 -21.01 1.95
C GLY A 121 23.48 -19.52 2.03
N LEU A 122 24.24 -19.12 3.06
CA LEU A 122 24.76 -17.76 3.15
C LEU A 122 25.69 -17.45 1.98
N LYS A 123 26.63 -18.33 1.68
CA LYS A 123 27.58 -18.16 0.57
C LYS A 123 26.87 -18.01 -0.77
N SER A 124 25.84 -18.82 -1.01
CA SER A 124 25.02 -18.72 -2.23
C SER A 124 24.30 -17.39 -2.32
N SER A 125 23.75 -16.91 -1.20
CA SER A 125 23.06 -15.61 -1.15
C SER A 125 24.03 -14.43 -1.30
N TRP A 126 25.23 -14.55 -0.70
CA TRP A 126 26.30 -13.55 -0.77
C TRP A 126 26.87 -13.40 -2.19
N ASN A 127 27.01 -14.51 -2.92
CA ASN A 127 27.47 -14.51 -4.31
C ASN A 127 26.33 -14.36 -5.33
N SER A 128 25.13 -13.96 -4.89
CA SER A 128 24.03 -13.70 -5.80
C SER A 128 24.33 -12.48 -6.69
N PRO A 129 23.78 -12.42 -7.92
CA PRO A 129 23.99 -11.27 -8.81
C PRO A 129 23.43 -9.98 -8.19
N GLU A 130 22.31 -10.08 -7.46
CA GLU A 130 21.72 -8.96 -6.74
C GLU A 130 22.67 -8.42 -5.66
N MET A 131 23.19 -9.29 -4.78
CA MET A 131 24.15 -8.88 -3.75
C MET A 131 25.42 -8.28 -4.37
N THR A 132 25.92 -8.88 -5.45
CA THR A 132 27.10 -8.38 -6.16
C THR A 132 26.86 -6.94 -6.64
N THR A 133 25.71 -6.68 -7.25
CA THR A 133 25.32 -5.34 -7.72
C THR A 133 25.23 -4.32 -6.57
N ILE A 134 24.72 -4.75 -5.41
CA ILE A 134 24.65 -3.90 -4.21
C ILE A 134 26.06 -3.60 -3.67
N LEU A 135 26.92 -4.61 -3.58
CA LEU A 135 28.30 -4.45 -3.10
C LEU A 135 29.13 -3.58 -4.05
N ASP A 136 29.00 -3.76 -5.37
CA ASP A 136 29.65 -2.92 -6.37
C ASP A 136 29.25 -1.44 -6.20
N ARG A 137 27.98 -1.19 -5.86
CA ARG A 137 27.49 0.15 -5.55
C ARG A 137 28.10 0.72 -4.27
N VAL A 138 28.22 -0.08 -3.23
CA VAL A 138 28.89 0.30 -1.97
C VAL A 138 30.37 0.63 -2.24
N ASP A 139 31.05 -0.19 -3.01
CA ASP A 139 32.44 0.02 -3.41
C ASP A 139 32.62 1.30 -4.23
N ALA A 140 31.72 1.57 -5.17
CA ALA A 140 31.72 2.83 -5.92
C ALA A 140 31.58 4.04 -4.98
N ARG A 141 30.61 4.00 -4.06
CA ARG A 141 30.40 5.07 -3.05
C ARG A 141 31.59 5.24 -2.12
N LEU A 142 32.27 4.16 -1.77
CA LEU A 142 33.45 4.20 -0.91
C LEU A 142 34.65 4.80 -1.65
N LYS A 143 34.83 4.47 -2.95
CA LYS A 143 35.84 5.11 -3.81
C LYS A 143 35.62 6.60 -3.93
N ASP A 144 34.36 7.05 -4.08
CA ASP A 144 34.00 8.47 -4.10
C ASP A 144 34.39 9.20 -2.80
N ARG A 145 34.48 8.48 -1.68
CA ARG A 145 34.89 8.97 -0.36
C ARG A 145 36.36 8.73 -0.05
N ASN A 146 37.20 8.48 -1.06
CA ASN A 146 38.63 8.19 -0.88
C ASN A 146 38.92 6.99 0.05
N GLY A 147 37.98 6.05 0.20
CA GLY A 147 38.14 4.91 1.10
C GLY A 147 37.79 5.20 2.56
N GLU A 148 37.27 6.40 2.89
CA GLU A 148 36.83 6.72 4.24
C GLU A 148 35.50 6.04 4.56
N TYR A 149 35.59 5.04 5.43
CA TYR A 149 34.41 4.38 5.99
C TYR A 149 33.67 5.35 6.93
N PRO A 150 32.33 5.43 6.85
CA PRO A 150 31.56 6.16 7.84
C PRO A 150 31.79 5.60 9.23
N TYR A 151 31.59 6.43 10.26
CA TYR A 151 31.67 6.00 11.65
C TYR A 151 30.72 4.81 11.88
N MET A 152 31.29 3.65 12.20
CA MET A 152 30.53 2.41 12.36
C MET A 152 30.00 2.34 13.79
N ASN A 153 28.71 2.58 13.98
CA ASN A 153 28.00 1.95 15.08
C ASN A 153 27.70 0.51 14.64
N ASN A 154 27.92 -0.49 15.50
CA ASN A 154 27.68 -1.92 15.15
C ASN A 154 26.19 -2.26 14.96
N MET A 155 25.32 -1.25 14.87
CA MET A 155 23.88 -1.36 14.81
C MET A 155 23.38 -0.48 13.67
N TRP A 156 22.47 -1.02 12.88
CA TRP A 156 21.76 -0.29 11.85
C TRP A 156 20.88 0.79 12.48
N GLU A 157 20.88 1.99 11.91
CA GLU A 157 20.10 3.12 12.44
C GLU A 157 18.58 2.95 12.21
N CYS A 158 18.21 2.18 11.19
CA CYS A 158 16.83 1.95 10.79
C CYS A 158 16.56 0.46 10.59
N ASP A 159 15.32 0.05 10.82
CA ASP A 159 14.79 -1.21 10.33
C ASP A 159 14.30 -0.99 8.89
N TYR A 160 15.06 -1.50 7.92
CA TYR A 160 14.73 -1.29 6.50
C TYR A 160 13.61 -2.20 6.02
N GLU A 161 13.29 -3.27 6.76
CA GLU A 161 12.11 -4.09 6.49
C GLU A 161 10.85 -3.33 6.87
N GLU A 162 10.84 -2.67 8.04
CA GLU A 162 9.74 -1.79 8.45
C GLU A 162 9.60 -0.56 7.53
N ALA A 163 10.72 0.02 7.09
CA ALA A 163 10.71 1.15 6.17
C ALA A 163 10.09 0.77 4.81
N LEU A 164 10.43 -0.40 4.26
CA LEU A 164 9.81 -0.92 3.04
C LEU A 164 8.32 -1.20 3.21
N ALA A 165 7.93 -1.83 4.33
CA ALA A 165 6.52 -2.09 4.63
C ALA A 165 5.71 -0.80 4.77
N SER A 166 6.32 0.25 5.32
CA SER A 166 5.71 1.59 5.44
C SER A 166 5.49 2.22 4.06
N LEU A 167 6.44 2.11 3.13
CA LEU A 167 6.26 2.55 1.75
C LEU A 167 5.12 1.82 1.04
N ASP A 168 5.05 0.49 1.19
CA ASP A 168 3.97 -0.31 0.61
C ASP A 168 2.60 0.10 1.16
N GLN A 169 2.54 0.39 2.46
CA GLN A 169 1.32 0.85 3.10
C GLN A 169 0.89 2.23 2.59
N GLU A 170 1.84 3.15 2.40
CA GLU A 170 1.54 4.50 1.92
C GLU A 170 1.09 4.48 0.45
N GLU A 171 1.77 3.71 -0.40
CA GLU A 171 1.36 3.50 -1.79
C GLU A 171 -0.07 2.95 -1.88
N LYS A 172 -0.38 1.95 -1.04
CA LYS A 172 -1.73 1.39 -0.96
C LYS A 172 -2.77 2.43 -0.52
N LYS A 173 -2.47 3.24 0.49
CA LYS A 173 -3.38 4.31 0.95
C LYS A 173 -3.60 5.37 -0.12
N MET A 174 -2.55 5.72 -0.87
CA MET A 174 -2.65 6.68 -1.97
C MET A 174 -3.58 6.16 -3.07
N GLU A 175 -3.44 4.89 -3.45
CA GLU A 175 -4.30 4.25 -4.45
C GLU A 175 -5.74 4.13 -3.95
N GLU A 176 -5.96 3.77 -2.68
CA GLU A 176 -7.29 3.76 -2.06
C GLU A 176 -7.93 5.16 -2.05
N MET A 177 -7.18 6.20 -1.69
CA MET A 177 -7.66 7.57 -1.71
C MET A 177 -8.01 8.04 -3.12
N LYS A 178 -7.17 7.72 -4.11
CA LYS A 178 -7.41 8.04 -5.51
C LYS A 178 -8.66 7.34 -6.05
N SER A 179 -8.83 6.07 -5.71
CA SER A 179 -10.04 5.30 -6.03
C SER A 179 -11.28 5.95 -5.40
N LEU A 180 -11.21 6.32 -4.11
CA LEU A 180 -12.32 6.98 -3.43
C LEU A 180 -12.65 8.35 -4.03
N GLN A 181 -11.64 9.13 -4.41
CA GLN A 181 -11.84 10.42 -5.09
C GLN A 181 -12.48 10.23 -6.46
N GLN A 182 -12.05 9.24 -7.23
CA GLN A 182 -12.65 8.91 -8.51
C GLN A 182 -14.13 8.50 -8.34
N ASP A 183 -14.44 7.66 -7.35
CA ASP A 183 -15.81 7.28 -7.01
C ASP A 183 -16.65 8.49 -6.60
N ALA A 184 -16.09 9.43 -5.83
CA ALA A 184 -16.77 10.66 -5.43
C ALA A 184 -17.05 11.59 -6.63
N LEU A 185 -16.10 11.72 -7.56
CA LEU A 185 -16.28 12.50 -8.79
C LEU A 185 -17.36 11.87 -9.70
N GLU A 186 -17.36 10.55 -9.82
CA GLU A 186 -18.40 9.83 -10.57
C GLU A 186 -19.78 10.01 -9.93
N LYS A 187 -19.86 9.92 -8.60
CA LYS A 187 -21.08 10.19 -7.85
C LYS A 187 -21.59 11.61 -8.06
N GLN A 188 -20.73 12.63 -7.94
CA GLN A 188 -21.10 14.04 -8.17
C GLN A 188 -21.60 14.27 -9.60
N LYS A 189 -20.96 13.65 -10.59
CA LYS A 189 -21.38 13.74 -11.99
C LYS A 189 -22.78 13.17 -12.21
N LEU A 190 -23.10 12.03 -11.58
CA LEU A 190 -24.43 11.43 -11.66
C LEU A 190 -25.50 12.24 -10.91
N GLU A 191 -25.18 12.79 -9.74
CA GLU A 191 -26.10 13.65 -8.97
C GLU A 191 -26.43 14.95 -9.69
N SER A 192 -25.44 15.54 -10.39
CA SER A 192 -25.63 16.77 -11.18
C SER A 192 -26.54 16.56 -12.40
N THR A 193 -26.75 15.30 -12.81
CA THR A 193 -27.61 14.95 -13.95
C THR A 193 -29.04 14.67 -13.46
N VAL A 194 -29.81 15.74 -13.25
CA VAL A 194 -31.21 15.66 -12.82
C VAL A 194 -32.04 14.84 -13.84
N GLY A 195 -32.64 13.74 -13.38
CA GLY A 195 -33.50 12.86 -14.21
C GLY A 195 -32.83 11.59 -14.75
N ALA A 196 -31.51 11.45 -14.62
CA ALA A 196 -30.72 10.36 -15.22
C ALA A 196 -31.21 8.94 -14.91
N TRP A 197 -31.77 8.70 -13.71
CA TRP A 197 -32.19 7.35 -13.34
C TRP A 197 -33.37 6.84 -14.17
N LYS A 198 -34.30 7.71 -14.59
CA LYS A 198 -35.43 7.31 -15.45
C LYS A 198 -34.91 6.93 -16.83
N ASP A 199 -33.99 7.73 -17.38
CA ASP A 199 -33.36 7.47 -18.68
C ASP A 199 -32.58 6.15 -18.66
N ILE A 200 -31.89 5.83 -17.55
CA ILE A 200 -31.22 4.53 -17.38
C ILE A 200 -32.24 3.39 -17.42
N VAL A 201 -33.32 3.45 -16.63
CA VAL A 201 -34.36 2.41 -16.61
C VAL A 201 -35.05 2.28 -17.98
N GLU A 202 -35.36 3.39 -18.63
CA GLU A 202 -35.97 3.40 -19.97
C GLU A 202 -35.04 2.87 -21.06
N SER A 203 -33.73 3.16 -20.98
CA SER A 203 -32.74 2.59 -21.89
C SER A 203 -32.68 1.06 -21.75
N PHE A 204 -32.77 0.56 -20.52
CA PHE A 204 -32.78 -0.86 -20.21
C PHE A 204 -34.09 -1.54 -20.64
N LYS A 205 -35.22 -0.86 -20.48
CA LYS A 205 -36.52 -1.33 -21.02
C LYS A 205 -36.49 -1.41 -22.54
N SER A 206 -35.89 -0.43 -23.20
CA SER A 206 -35.75 -0.36 -24.66
C SER A 206 -34.89 -1.48 -25.24
N LYS A 207 -33.97 -2.06 -24.46
CA LYS A 207 -33.15 -3.21 -24.87
C LYS A 207 -33.95 -4.52 -25.02
N ASN A 208 -35.19 -4.58 -24.51
CA ASN A 208 -36.11 -5.70 -24.64
C ASN A 208 -35.44 -7.08 -24.35
N ILE A 209 -34.82 -7.19 -23.18
CA ILE A 209 -34.13 -8.42 -22.76
C ILE A 209 -35.19 -9.53 -22.52
N PRO A 210 -35.11 -10.68 -23.22
CA PRO A 210 -36.09 -11.75 -23.06
C PRO A 210 -36.21 -12.21 -21.60
N GLY A 211 -37.45 -12.25 -21.09
CA GLY A 211 -37.73 -12.71 -19.73
C GLY A 211 -37.48 -11.68 -18.63
N ILE A 212 -37.12 -10.44 -18.95
CA ILE A 212 -36.99 -9.34 -17.98
C ILE A 212 -37.96 -8.21 -18.37
N SER A 213 -38.81 -7.77 -17.45
CA SER A 213 -39.65 -6.58 -17.64
C SER A 213 -39.38 -5.56 -16.54
N MET A 214 -39.36 -4.27 -16.90
CA MET A 214 -39.13 -3.18 -15.96
C MET A 214 -40.26 -2.17 -16.02
N GLN A 215 -40.73 -1.73 -14.86
CA GLN A 215 -41.80 -0.74 -14.74
C GLN A 215 -41.43 0.32 -13.70
N ILE A 216 -41.50 1.58 -14.11
CA ILE A 216 -41.30 2.72 -13.20
C ILE A 216 -42.57 2.89 -12.38
N ILE A 217 -42.43 3.00 -11.06
CA ILE A 217 -43.55 3.18 -10.13
C ILE A 217 -43.66 4.69 -9.87
N PRO A 218 -44.75 5.36 -10.27
CA PRO A 218 -44.95 6.78 -9.98
C PRO A 218 -45.02 7.00 -8.46
N SER A 219 -44.15 7.86 -7.93
CA SER A 219 -44.16 8.24 -6.52
C SER A 219 -43.62 9.66 -6.39
N ASP A 220 -44.32 10.50 -5.63
CA ASP A 220 -44.01 11.94 -5.50
C ASP A 220 -42.78 12.22 -4.62
N GLU A 221 -42.40 11.29 -3.74
CA GLU A 221 -41.35 11.49 -2.74
C GLU A 221 -40.14 10.54 -2.90
N THR A 222 -40.26 9.45 -3.67
CA THR A 222 -39.22 8.40 -3.73
C THR A 222 -39.02 7.86 -5.14
N LYS A 223 -37.77 7.75 -5.59
CA LYS A 223 -37.42 7.14 -6.88
C LYS A 223 -37.63 5.62 -6.78
N LYS A 224 -38.58 5.06 -7.53
CA LYS A 224 -38.99 3.64 -7.43
C LYS A 224 -39.23 3.01 -8.80
N PHE A 225 -38.80 1.76 -8.95
CA PHE A 225 -39.18 0.92 -10.08
C PHE A 225 -39.21 -0.55 -9.64
N CYS A 226 -39.87 -1.40 -10.43
CA CYS A 226 -39.80 -2.84 -10.26
C CYS A 226 -39.21 -3.51 -11.51
N MET A 227 -38.52 -4.61 -11.28
CA MET A 227 -38.00 -5.50 -12.31
C MET A 227 -38.58 -6.89 -12.08
N ASP A 228 -39.34 -7.39 -13.04
CA ASP A 228 -39.84 -8.74 -13.05
C ASP A 228 -38.94 -9.63 -13.91
N ILE A 229 -38.44 -10.71 -13.33
CA ILE A 229 -37.57 -11.65 -14.01
C ILE A 229 -38.27 -13.00 -14.07
N GLN A 230 -38.72 -13.38 -15.26
CA GLN A 230 -39.50 -14.59 -15.52
C GLN A 230 -38.75 -15.87 -15.18
N SER A 231 -37.42 -15.89 -15.35
CA SER A 231 -36.60 -17.07 -15.04
C SER A 231 -36.54 -17.42 -13.55
N VAL A 232 -36.80 -16.45 -12.66
CA VAL A 232 -36.86 -16.63 -11.20
C VAL A 232 -38.27 -16.47 -10.65
N SER A 233 -39.26 -16.23 -11.51
CA SER A 233 -40.68 -15.99 -11.15
C SER A 233 -40.83 -15.00 -9.99
N THR A 234 -39.99 -13.97 -9.95
CA THR A 234 -39.89 -13.03 -8.83
C THR A 234 -39.78 -11.61 -9.35
N THR A 235 -40.48 -10.69 -8.69
CA THR A 235 -40.36 -9.25 -8.90
C THR A 235 -39.47 -8.63 -7.84
N PHE A 236 -38.44 -7.91 -8.29
CA PHE A 236 -37.55 -7.10 -7.46
C PHE A 236 -38.07 -5.66 -7.42
N HIS A 237 -38.19 -5.11 -6.22
CA HIS A 237 -38.56 -3.72 -5.98
C HIS A 237 -37.29 -2.94 -5.65
N VAL A 238 -37.02 -1.91 -6.45
CA VAL A 238 -35.85 -1.06 -6.32
C VAL A 238 -36.31 0.33 -5.92
N GLN A 239 -35.83 0.81 -4.79
CA GLN A 239 -36.18 2.10 -4.21
C GLN A 239 -34.92 2.86 -3.82
N MET A 240 -34.88 4.15 -4.12
CA MET A 240 -33.86 5.03 -3.55
C MET A 240 -34.22 5.37 -2.10
N SER A 241 -33.31 5.06 -1.17
CA SER A 241 -33.35 5.50 0.21
C SER A 241 -32.37 6.65 0.41
N SER A 242 -32.82 7.75 1.02
CA SER A 242 -31.91 8.78 1.54
C SER A 242 -31.34 8.29 2.86
N GLY A 243 -30.04 8.48 3.07
CA GLY A 243 -29.38 8.22 4.35
C GLY A 243 -30.00 9.01 5.51
N ILE A 244 -29.73 8.57 6.74
CA ILE A 244 -30.15 9.25 7.97
C ILE A 244 -29.51 10.65 8.01
N ALA A 245 -30.26 11.63 8.53
CA ALA A 245 -29.89 13.05 8.62
C ALA A 245 -28.40 13.26 9.00
N GLY A 246 -27.59 13.65 8.02
CA GLY A 246 -26.14 13.85 8.15
C GLY A 246 -25.32 13.20 7.03
N ASP A 247 -25.84 12.14 6.41
CA ASP A 247 -25.24 11.52 5.22
C ASP A 247 -26.20 11.71 4.03
N ASN A 248 -25.89 12.67 3.15
CA ASN A 248 -26.67 12.96 1.94
C ASN A 248 -26.52 11.86 0.85
N SER A 249 -26.03 10.68 1.23
CA SER A 249 -25.86 9.55 0.33
C SER A 249 -27.21 8.90 0.04
N GLU A 250 -27.76 9.19 -1.14
CA GLU A 250 -28.84 8.41 -1.72
C GLU A 250 -28.29 7.03 -2.16
N THR A 251 -28.95 5.94 -1.75
CA THR A 251 -28.57 4.57 -2.13
C THR A 251 -29.76 3.79 -2.66
N TRP A 252 -29.52 2.94 -3.66
CA TRP A 252 -30.56 2.07 -4.21
C TRP A 252 -30.69 0.82 -3.36
N HIS A 253 -31.84 0.67 -2.72
CA HIS A 253 -32.18 -0.54 -2.01
C HIS A 253 -33.02 -1.47 -2.89
N VAL A 254 -32.54 -2.70 -3.06
CA VAL A 254 -33.26 -3.76 -3.76
C VAL A 254 -33.87 -4.69 -2.73
N SER A 255 -35.17 -4.97 -2.88
CA SER A 255 -35.93 -5.89 -2.05
C SER A 255 -36.78 -6.79 -2.91
N THR A 256 -37.03 -8.01 -2.44
CA THR A 256 -38.05 -8.90 -2.99
C THR A 256 -39.31 -8.79 -2.13
N GLY A 257 -40.49 -8.85 -2.73
CA GLY A 257 -41.74 -8.87 -1.95
C GLY A 257 -41.75 -10.03 -0.93
N HIS A 258 -42.53 -9.90 0.14
CA HIS A 258 -42.72 -10.97 1.14
C HIS A 258 -43.50 -12.14 0.52
N GLN A 259 -42.80 -13.03 -0.19
CA GLN A 259 -43.33 -14.30 -0.67
C GLN A 259 -42.80 -15.44 0.19
N GLN A 260 -43.70 -16.29 0.65
CA GLN A 260 -43.42 -17.40 1.57
C GLN A 260 -42.55 -18.52 0.96
N ASN A 261 -42.33 -18.48 -0.36
CA ASN A 261 -41.48 -19.41 -1.13
C ASN A 261 -40.59 -18.62 -2.13
N GLN A 262 -39.58 -17.89 -1.65
CA GLN A 262 -38.61 -17.27 -2.56
C GLN A 262 -37.71 -18.34 -3.20
N SER A 263 -37.45 -18.23 -4.50
CA SER A 263 -36.53 -19.15 -5.19
C SER A 263 -35.11 -18.93 -4.68
N LYS A 264 -34.33 -20.02 -4.52
CA LYS A 264 -32.93 -19.94 -4.09
C LYS A 264 -32.11 -18.97 -4.97
N LEU A 265 -32.40 -18.98 -6.27
CA LEU A 265 -31.78 -18.08 -7.25
C LEU A 265 -32.15 -16.61 -7.01
N ALA A 266 -33.39 -16.30 -6.64
CA ALA A 266 -33.78 -14.93 -6.28
C ALA A 266 -33.03 -14.43 -5.03
N THR A 267 -32.84 -15.28 -4.02
CA THR A 267 -32.05 -14.93 -2.82
C THR A 267 -30.58 -14.71 -3.15
N GLU A 268 -29.99 -15.55 -4.02
CA GLU A 268 -28.61 -15.39 -4.47
C GLU A 268 -28.43 -14.10 -5.29
N ILE A 269 -29.35 -13.79 -6.21
CA ILE A 269 -29.34 -12.53 -6.97
C ILE A 269 -29.43 -11.33 -6.02
N LEU A 270 -30.34 -11.38 -5.04
CA LEU A 270 -30.49 -10.31 -4.05
C LEU A 270 -29.20 -10.12 -3.23
N GLY A 271 -28.60 -11.22 -2.76
CA GLY A 271 -27.33 -11.19 -2.04
C GLY A 271 -26.17 -10.66 -2.90
N CYS A 272 -26.13 -11.02 -4.19
CA CYS A 272 -25.13 -10.51 -5.15
C CYS A 272 -25.30 -9.03 -5.48
N ILE A 273 -26.52 -8.49 -5.45
CA ILE A 273 -26.76 -7.06 -5.66
C ILE A 273 -26.41 -6.27 -4.39
N GLN A 274 -26.79 -6.79 -3.22
CA GLN A 274 -26.54 -6.15 -1.93
C GLN A 274 -25.06 -6.15 -1.52
N SER A 275 -24.27 -7.14 -1.96
CA SER A 275 -22.82 -7.18 -1.71
C SER A 275 -21.98 -6.23 -2.59
N ARG A 276 -22.61 -5.54 -3.54
CA ARG A 276 -21.91 -4.58 -4.42
C ARG A 276 -21.51 -3.33 -3.65
N GLN A 277 -20.30 -2.85 -3.91
CA GLN A 277 -19.74 -1.66 -3.25
C GLN A 277 -20.45 -0.36 -3.71
N ARG A 278 -20.83 -0.26 -4.98
CA ARG A 278 -21.45 0.95 -5.56
C ARG A 278 -22.97 0.84 -5.61
N GLN A 279 -23.62 0.93 -4.45
CA GLN A 279 -25.09 0.92 -4.36
C GLN A 279 -25.75 2.25 -4.78
N TRP A 280 -24.96 3.30 -4.97
CA TRP A 280 -25.44 4.61 -5.43
C TRP A 280 -25.54 4.70 -6.97
N ASP A 281 -24.83 3.85 -7.72
CA ASP A 281 -24.82 3.85 -9.18
C ASP A 281 -25.80 2.81 -9.75
N LEU A 282 -26.95 3.29 -10.24
CA LEU A 282 -27.98 2.44 -10.83
C LEU A 282 -27.49 1.66 -12.05
N GLN A 283 -26.61 2.25 -12.87
CA GLN A 283 -26.10 1.59 -14.06
C GLN A 283 -25.15 0.44 -13.68
N TYR A 284 -24.31 0.63 -12.66
CA TYR A 284 -23.47 -0.43 -12.10
C TYR A 284 -24.27 -1.60 -11.53
N LEU A 285 -25.42 -1.31 -10.91
CA LEU A 285 -26.32 -2.34 -10.38
C LEU A 285 -27.03 -3.15 -11.47
N LEU A 286 -27.28 -2.59 -12.66
CA LEU A 286 -28.05 -3.22 -13.73
C LEU A 286 -27.21 -3.90 -14.84
N VAL A 287 -25.94 -3.52 -15.04
CA VAL A 287 -25.11 -4.01 -16.18
C VAL A 287 -24.31 -5.28 -15.85
N ARG A 288 -23.96 -5.51 -14.58
CA ARG A 288 -23.11 -6.61 -14.13
C ARG A 288 -23.88 -7.60 -13.27
#